data_AF-A0A2S2PBA5-F1
#
_entry.id   AF-A0A2S2PBA5-F1
#
_cell.length_a   1.000
_cell.length_b   1.000
_cell.length_c   1.000
_cell.angle_alpha   90.00
_cell.angle_beta   90.00
_cell.angle_gamma   90.00
#
_symmetry.space_group_name_H-M   'P 1'
#
loop_
_entity.id
_entity.type
_entity.pdbx_description
1 polymer ?
#
loop_
_entity_poly.entity_id
_entity_poly.type
_entity_poly.pdbx_seq_one_letter_code
_entity_poly.pdbx_strand_id
1 'polypeptide(L)'
;MKILKAMSFLDPENIGNVASLGPISQHFNHLVSDVNSLDREWRMFKSKELLVPYSKGLETTYFWKMNLSVMKGDDELLFPMLNDFFSYLFVLPHSSASVERVFSYISLNKTKIRNRLSTKTLSGLLHSKQLIKSNDKDCFDYDITDQMLEKLNNS
;
A
#
# COMPACT_ATOMS: atom_id res chain seq x y z
N MET A 1 5.86 13.72 -14.16
CA MET A 1 5.14 12.44 -14.38
C MET A 1 6.02 11.37 -15.07
N LYS A 2 7.34 11.29 -14.80
CA LYS A 2 8.23 10.27 -15.39
C LYS A 2 8.33 8.99 -14.53
N ILE A 3 8.29 9.14 -13.21
CA ILE A 3 8.37 8.03 -12.23
C ILE A 3 7.13 7.12 -12.27
N LEU A 4 5.92 7.68 -12.36
CA LEU A 4 4.69 6.86 -12.45
C LEU A 4 4.69 5.97 -13.71
N LYS A 5 5.26 6.46 -14.82
CA LYS A 5 5.44 5.65 -16.03
C LYS A 5 6.47 4.55 -15.84
N ALA A 6 7.52 4.79 -15.04
CA ALA A 6 8.51 3.79 -14.68
C ALA A 6 7.95 2.71 -13.74
N MET A 7 6.88 3.00 -12.99
CA MET A 7 6.17 2.05 -12.12
C MET A 7 5.15 1.17 -12.85
N SER A 8 5.14 1.15 -14.19
CA SER A 8 4.18 0.35 -14.95
C SER A 8 4.27 -1.15 -14.66
N PHE A 9 5.43 -1.65 -14.21
CA PHE A 9 5.62 -3.04 -13.79
C PHE A 9 4.78 -3.46 -12.58
N LEU A 10 4.21 -2.52 -11.82
CA LEU A 10 3.27 -2.85 -10.75
C LEU A 10 2.02 -3.54 -11.29
N ASP A 11 1.65 -3.24 -12.54
CA ASP A 11 0.60 -3.95 -13.24
C ASP A 11 1.14 -5.31 -13.73
N PRO A 12 0.53 -6.44 -13.32
CA PRO A 12 0.97 -7.76 -13.74
C PRO A 12 0.99 -7.95 -15.27
N GLU A 13 0.17 -7.21 -16.02
CA GLU A 13 0.18 -7.23 -17.50
C GLU A 13 1.50 -6.72 -18.09
N ASN A 14 2.20 -5.84 -17.37
CA ASN A 14 3.40 -5.17 -17.84
C ASN A 14 4.71 -5.83 -17.38
N ILE A 15 4.65 -6.94 -16.64
CA ILE A 15 5.84 -7.64 -16.11
C ILE A 15 6.79 -8.03 -17.25
N GLY A 16 6.24 -8.54 -18.37
CA GLY A 16 7.03 -8.94 -19.54
C GLY A 16 7.77 -7.78 -20.22
N ASN A 17 7.25 -6.56 -20.09
CA ASN A 17 7.79 -5.37 -20.76
C ASN A 17 8.99 -4.77 -20.01
N VAL A 18 9.21 -5.15 -18.74
CA VAL A 18 10.26 -4.57 -17.91
C VAL A 18 11.44 -5.51 -17.78
N ALA A 19 12.53 -5.17 -18.47
CA ALA A 19 13.75 -5.95 -18.48
C ALA A 19 14.45 -5.98 -17.12
N SER A 20 14.57 -4.82 -16.48
CA SER A 20 15.33 -4.61 -15.25
C SER A 20 14.65 -3.58 -14.32
N LEU A 21 14.78 -3.79 -13.02
CA LEU A 21 14.34 -2.82 -11.99
C LEU A 21 15.42 -1.81 -11.61
N GLY A 22 16.67 -2.02 -12.05
CA GLY A 22 17.81 -1.14 -11.70
C GLY A 22 17.56 0.36 -11.93
N PRO A 23 16.99 0.79 -13.07
CA PRO A 23 16.70 2.21 -13.30
C PRO A 23 15.68 2.81 -12.32
N ILE A 24 14.70 2.03 -11.87
CA ILE A 24 13.72 2.54 -10.90
C ILE A 24 14.27 2.50 -9.47
N SER A 25 15.13 1.54 -9.14
CA SER A 25 15.76 1.45 -7.83
C SER A 25 16.55 2.70 -7.47
N GLN A 26 17.13 3.41 -8.47
CA GLN A 26 17.82 4.69 -8.27
C GLN A 26 16.92 5.80 -7.70
N HIS A 27 15.60 5.69 -7.87
CA HIS A 27 14.63 6.62 -7.27
C HIS A 27 14.25 6.23 -5.84
N PHE A 28 14.63 5.03 -5.40
CA PHE A 28 14.26 4.43 -4.11
C PHE A 28 15.48 3.92 -3.35
N ASN A 29 16.56 4.70 -3.33
CA ASN A 29 17.84 4.32 -2.71
C ASN A 29 17.73 3.98 -1.21
N HIS A 30 16.69 4.48 -0.53
CA HIS A 30 16.42 4.17 0.88
C HIS A 30 15.56 2.91 1.08
N LEU A 31 14.91 2.41 0.02
CA LEU A 31 14.08 1.20 0.06
C LEU A 31 14.81 -0.02 -0.50
N VAL A 32 15.84 0.18 -1.31
CA VAL A 32 16.62 -0.89 -1.95
C VAL A 32 18.05 -0.88 -1.43
N SER A 33 18.39 -1.89 -0.62
CA SER A 33 19.74 -2.06 -0.06
C SER A 33 20.76 -2.52 -1.11
N ASP A 34 20.35 -3.43 -2.01
CA ASP A 34 21.20 -3.94 -3.09
C ASP A 34 20.41 -4.08 -4.41
N VAL A 35 20.71 -3.20 -5.35
CA VAL A 35 20.08 -3.16 -6.68
C VAL A 35 20.40 -4.40 -7.51
N ASN A 36 21.59 -4.99 -7.34
CA ASN A 36 21.99 -6.17 -8.12
C ASN A 36 21.23 -7.41 -7.67
N SER A 37 21.03 -7.57 -6.36
CA SER A 37 20.21 -8.66 -5.81
C SER A 37 18.75 -8.51 -6.21
N LEU A 38 18.18 -7.29 -6.16
CA LEU A 38 16.83 -7.03 -6.64
C LEU A 38 16.65 -7.37 -8.12
N ASP A 39 17.59 -7.00 -8.99
CA ASP A 39 17.49 -7.29 -10.42
C ASP A 39 17.65 -8.79 -10.73
N ARG A 40 18.48 -9.50 -9.96
CA ARG A 40 18.57 -10.97 -10.05
C ARG A 40 17.26 -11.63 -9.67
N GLU A 41 16.68 -11.26 -8.53
CA GLU A 41 15.38 -11.78 -8.10
C GLU A 41 14.28 -11.46 -9.11
N TRP A 42 14.26 -10.27 -9.70
CA TRP A 42 13.33 -9.90 -10.76
C TRP A 42 13.42 -10.82 -11.99
N ARG A 43 14.64 -11.11 -12.46
CA ARG A 43 14.84 -12.02 -13.60
C ARG A 43 14.42 -13.45 -13.27
N MET A 44 14.74 -13.93 -12.06
CA MET A 44 14.32 -15.24 -11.59
C MET A 44 12.79 -15.34 -11.47
N PHE A 45 12.15 -14.30 -10.94
CA PHE A 45 10.69 -14.22 -10.83
C PHE A 45 10.03 -14.33 -12.21
N LYS A 46 10.52 -13.59 -13.21
CA LYS A 46 9.99 -13.67 -14.60
C LYS A 46 10.18 -15.03 -15.26
N SER A 47 11.25 -15.75 -14.90
CA SER A 47 11.53 -17.07 -15.46
C SER A 47 10.76 -18.19 -14.77
N LYS A 48 10.22 -17.94 -13.58
CA LYS A 48 9.53 -18.93 -12.77
C LYS A 48 8.05 -19.02 -13.17
N GLU A 49 7.49 -20.22 -13.06
CA GLU A 49 6.04 -20.39 -13.13
C GLU A 49 5.36 -19.69 -11.95
N LEU A 50 4.42 -18.81 -12.27
CA LEU A 50 3.63 -18.07 -11.28
C LEU A 50 2.67 -19.04 -10.58
N LEU A 51 2.57 -18.92 -9.25
CA LEU A 51 1.58 -19.67 -8.47
C LEU A 51 0.16 -19.28 -8.84
N VAL A 52 -0.05 -17.98 -9.07
CA VAL A 52 -1.34 -17.41 -9.47
C VAL A 52 -1.13 -16.68 -10.79
N PRO A 53 -1.67 -17.18 -11.91
CA PRO A 53 -1.65 -16.45 -13.16
C PRO A 53 -2.52 -15.21 -13.04
N TYR A 54 -2.09 -14.13 -13.66
CA TYR A 54 -2.88 -12.91 -13.68
C TYR A 54 -4.16 -13.11 -14.51
N SER A 55 -5.29 -12.67 -13.97
CA SER A 55 -6.57 -12.63 -14.66
C SER A 55 -7.24 -11.28 -14.47
N LYS A 56 -7.98 -10.83 -15.49
CA LYS A 56 -8.65 -9.54 -15.47
C LYS A 56 -9.69 -9.50 -14.35
N GLY A 57 -9.48 -8.60 -13.38
CA GLY A 57 -10.32 -8.47 -12.18
C GLY A 57 -9.69 -9.01 -10.90
N LEU A 58 -8.52 -9.67 -10.99
CA LEU A 58 -7.73 -10.03 -9.82
C LEU A 58 -7.13 -8.76 -9.19
N GLU A 59 -7.18 -8.69 -7.85
CA GLU A 59 -6.54 -7.60 -7.13
C GLU A 59 -5.01 -7.65 -7.32
N THR A 60 -4.42 -6.54 -7.80
CA THR A 60 -2.98 -6.46 -8.09
C THR A 60 -2.13 -6.78 -6.87
N THR A 61 -2.47 -6.23 -5.70
CA THR A 61 -1.78 -6.48 -4.43
C THR A 61 -1.81 -7.97 -4.06
N TYR A 62 -2.96 -8.65 -4.27
CA TYR A 62 -3.10 -10.08 -4.03
C TYR A 62 -2.20 -10.90 -4.96
N PHE A 63 -2.16 -10.56 -6.26
CA PHE A 63 -1.27 -11.21 -7.21
C PHE A 63 0.20 -11.17 -6.74
N TRP A 64 0.69 -9.98 -6.37
CA TRP A 64 2.08 -9.82 -5.93
C TRP A 64 2.35 -10.52 -4.60
N LYS A 65 1.43 -10.39 -3.64
CA LYS A 65 1.54 -11.05 -2.34
C LYS A 65 1.67 -12.56 -2.49
N MET A 66 0.82 -13.20 -3.31
CA MET A 66 0.84 -14.65 -3.49
C MET A 66 2.11 -15.12 -4.22
N ASN A 67 2.52 -14.44 -5.28
CA ASN A 67 3.67 -14.87 -6.08
C ASN A 67 5.03 -14.52 -5.44
N LEU A 68 5.08 -13.54 -4.52
CA LEU A 68 6.31 -13.17 -3.79
C LEU A 68 6.43 -13.85 -2.41
N SER A 69 5.37 -14.49 -1.91
CA SER A 69 5.39 -15.25 -0.63
C SER A 69 5.89 -16.69 -0.79
N VAL A 70 6.57 -17.01 -1.89
CA VAL A 70 7.08 -18.37 -2.14
C VAL A 70 8.29 -18.63 -1.26
N MET A 71 8.28 -19.75 -0.54
CA MET A 71 9.41 -20.19 0.30
C MET A 71 10.34 -21.15 -0.43
N LYS A 72 11.60 -21.16 -0.01
CA LYS A 72 12.61 -22.17 -0.33
C LYS A 72 12.41 -23.39 0.57
N GLY A 73 13.20 -24.44 0.33
CA GLY A 73 13.19 -25.65 1.19
C GLY A 73 13.66 -25.40 2.62
N ASP A 74 14.31 -24.28 2.88
CA ASP A 74 14.87 -23.88 4.19
C ASP A 74 13.98 -22.85 4.93
N ASP A 75 12.68 -22.76 4.60
CA ASP A 75 11.71 -21.77 5.14
C ASP A 75 12.02 -20.29 4.90
N GLU A 76 13.09 -19.97 4.17
CA GLU A 76 13.38 -18.60 3.73
C GLU A 76 12.56 -18.21 2.49
N LEU A 77 12.24 -16.92 2.34
CA LEU A 77 11.62 -16.41 1.12
C LEU A 77 12.53 -16.61 -0.09
N LEU A 78 11.92 -16.96 -1.23
CA LEU A 78 12.60 -17.12 -2.50
C LEU A 78 13.05 -15.78 -3.08
N PHE A 79 12.25 -14.72 -2.87
CA PHE A 79 12.48 -13.37 -3.38
C PHE A 79 12.39 -12.32 -2.25
N PRO A 80 13.26 -12.37 -1.24
CA PRO A 80 13.17 -11.49 -0.06
C PRO A 80 13.28 -10.01 -0.43
N MET A 81 14.23 -9.62 -1.29
CA MET A 81 14.42 -8.22 -1.67
C MET A 81 13.30 -7.69 -2.55
N LEU A 82 12.79 -8.52 -3.45
CA LEU A 82 11.66 -8.19 -4.30
C LEU A 82 10.38 -8.04 -3.47
N ASN A 83 10.16 -8.92 -2.49
CA ASN A 83 9.01 -8.86 -1.58
C ASN A 83 9.02 -7.55 -0.77
N ASP A 84 10.15 -7.22 -0.14
CA ASP A 84 10.30 -5.98 0.62
C ASP A 84 10.08 -4.76 -0.27
N PHE A 85 10.71 -4.73 -1.45
CA PHE A 85 10.59 -3.62 -2.38
C PHE A 85 9.12 -3.37 -2.80
N PHE A 86 8.39 -4.42 -3.18
CA PHE A 86 6.98 -4.30 -3.56
C PHE A 86 6.09 -3.95 -2.36
N SER A 87 6.38 -4.49 -1.18
CA SER A 87 5.65 -4.15 0.05
C SER A 87 5.77 -2.65 0.37
N TYR A 88 6.97 -2.08 0.29
CA TYR A 88 7.15 -0.63 0.46
C TYR A 88 6.49 0.16 -0.65
N LEU A 89 6.58 -0.32 -1.89
CA LEU A 89 6.03 0.37 -3.03
C LEU A 89 4.50 0.49 -2.93
N PHE A 90 3.78 -0.57 -2.51
CA PHE A 90 2.32 -0.54 -2.34
C PHE A 90 1.82 0.35 -1.19
N VAL A 91 2.69 0.68 -0.23
CA VAL A 91 2.36 1.65 0.83
C VAL A 91 2.42 3.08 0.30
N LEU A 92 3.13 3.33 -0.81
CA LEU A 92 3.23 4.66 -1.37
C LEU A 92 1.91 5.09 -2.03
N PRO A 93 1.49 6.34 -1.86
CA PRO A 93 0.30 6.85 -2.52
C PRO A 93 0.55 6.99 -4.03
N HIS A 94 0.08 6.01 -4.80
CA HIS A 94 0.27 5.96 -6.25
C HIS A 94 -0.58 6.97 -7.05
N SER A 95 -1.52 7.67 -6.40
CA SER A 95 -2.41 8.62 -7.07
C SER A 95 -2.62 9.89 -6.25
N SER A 96 -2.52 11.05 -6.91
CA SER A 96 -2.86 12.34 -6.31
C SER A 96 -4.33 12.40 -5.90
N ALA A 97 -5.22 11.68 -6.61
CA ALA A 97 -6.65 11.65 -6.29
C ALA A 97 -6.95 11.06 -4.89
N SER A 98 -6.14 10.08 -4.43
CA SER A 98 -6.27 9.54 -3.07
C SER A 98 -5.93 10.59 -2.03
N VAL A 99 -4.88 11.38 -2.27
CA VAL A 99 -4.44 12.47 -1.40
C VAL A 99 -5.42 13.64 -1.45
N GLU A 100 -5.93 14.00 -2.63
CA GLU A 100 -6.95 15.03 -2.84
C GLU A 100 -8.27 14.69 -2.13
N ARG A 101 -8.66 13.41 -2.08
CA ARG A 101 -9.83 12.96 -1.33
C ARG A 101 -9.67 13.27 0.17
N VAL A 102 -8.49 13.00 0.74
CA VAL A 102 -8.19 13.33 2.14
C VAL A 102 -8.19 14.85 2.35
N PHE A 103 -7.58 15.61 1.44
CA PHE A 103 -7.60 17.08 1.50
C PHE A 103 -9.01 17.68 1.37
N SER A 104 -9.88 17.06 0.59
CA SER A 104 -11.30 17.45 0.50
C SER A 104 -12.01 17.27 1.84
N TYR A 105 -11.82 16.11 2.50
CA TYR A 105 -12.36 15.89 3.84
C TYR A 105 -11.83 16.90 4.86
N ILE A 106 -10.52 17.20 4.82
CA ILE A 106 -9.91 18.23 5.67
C ILE A 106 -10.52 19.61 5.39
N SER A 107 -10.66 19.97 4.12
CA SER A 107 -11.19 21.27 3.71
C SER A 107 -12.65 21.44 4.15
N LEU A 108 -13.50 20.43 3.98
CA LEU A 108 -14.89 20.46 4.44
C LEU A 108 -15.00 20.70 5.96
N ASN A 109 -14.13 20.07 6.74
CA ASN A 109 -14.08 20.24 8.19
C ASN A 109 -13.47 21.59 8.63
N LYS A 110 -12.64 22.21 7.79
CA LYS A 110 -11.96 23.48 8.10
C LYS A 110 -12.75 24.72 7.68
N THR A 111 -13.52 24.66 6.60
CA THR A 111 -14.07 25.87 5.97
C THR A 111 -15.59 25.91 5.76
N LYS A 112 -16.30 24.78 5.66
CA LYS A 112 -17.70 24.79 5.18
C LYS A 112 -18.77 24.28 6.16
N ILE A 113 -18.46 23.37 7.08
CA ILE A 113 -19.51 22.69 7.89
C ILE A 113 -19.26 22.76 9.40
N ARG A 114 -18.01 22.93 9.85
CA ARG A 114 -17.64 22.97 11.28
C ARG A 114 -16.72 24.15 11.55
N ASN A 115 -17.00 24.90 12.62
CA ASN A 115 -16.16 26.01 13.10
C ASN A 115 -14.72 25.53 13.24
N ARG A 116 -13.84 26.04 12.37
CA ARG A 116 -12.38 25.92 12.34
C ARG A 116 -11.78 25.07 13.48
N LEU A 117 -11.94 23.75 13.37
CA LEU A 117 -11.56 22.81 14.43
C LEU A 117 -10.05 22.84 14.67
N SER A 118 -9.65 22.55 15.91
CA SER A 118 -8.24 22.36 16.24
C SER A 118 -7.66 21.20 15.41
N THR A 119 -6.36 21.25 15.12
CA THR A 119 -5.67 20.19 14.36
C THR A 119 -5.77 18.84 15.05
N LYS A 120 -5.72 18.81 16.39
CA LYS A 120 -5.92 17.60 17.20
C LYS A 120 -7.30 16.99 16.99
N THR A 121 -8.34 17.81 17.04
CA THR A 121 -9.74 17.35 16.82
C THR A 121 -9.95 16.86 15.39
N LEU A 122 -9.35 17.54 14.40
CA LEU A 122 -9.42 17.13 13.01
C LEU A 122 -8.74 15.78 12.77
N SER A 123 -7.54 15.57 13.33
CA SER A 123 -6.83 14.30 13.26
C SER A 123 -7.64 13.18 13.94
N GLY A 124 -8.18 13.43 15.13
CA GLY A 124 -9.06 12.48 15.81
C GLY A 124 -10.26 12.08 14.95
N LEU A 125 -10.95 13.04 14.33
CA LEU A 125 -12.09 12.76 13.45
C LEU A 125 -11.70 11.93 12.23
N LEU A 126 -10.56 12.23 11.60
CA LEU A 126 -10.05 11.46 10.45
C LEU A 126 -9.74 10.01 10.86
N HIS A 127 -9.07 9.83 12.00
CA HIS A 127 -8.75 8.49 12.53
C HIS A 127 -10.02 7.71 12.89
N SER A 128 -10.99 8.31 13.58
CA SER A 128 -12.26 7.65 13.89
C SER A 128 -13.01 7.23 12.62
N LYS A 129 -13.07 8.10 11.61
CA LYS A 129 -13.72 7.78 10.34
C LYS A 129 -13.01 6.66 9.60
N GLN A 130 -11.68 6.63 9.63
CA GLN A 130 -10.89 5.57 9.02
C GLN A 130 -11.05 4.23 9.75
N LEU A 131 -11.12 4.25 11.09
CA LEU A 131 -11.37 3.07 11.92
C LEU A 131 -12.74 2.44 11.64
N ILE A 132 -13.79 3.26 11.56
CA ILE A 132 -15.14 2.76 11.25
C ILE A 132 -15.14 2.11 9.85
N LYS A 133 -14.57 2.81 8.86
CA LYS A 133 -14.47 2.31 7.49
C LYS A 133 -13.60 1.06 7.34
N SER A 134 -12.52 0.92 8.12
CA SER A 134 -11.66 -0.28 8.05
C SER A 134 -12.34 -1.53 8.59
N ASN A 135 -13.38 -1.37 9.41
CA ASN A 135 -14.21 -2.47 9.89
C ASN A 135 -15.41 -2.76 8.99
N ASP A 136 -15.47 -2.13 7.80
CA ASP A 136 -16.58 -2.23 6.85
C ASP A 136 -17.96 -1.93 7.48
N LYS A 137 -17.97 -1.03 8.47
CA LYS A 137 -19.16 -0.60 9.19
C LYS A 137 -19.42 0.87 8.93
N ASP A 138 -20.67 1.28 9.13
CA ASP A 138 -21.06 2.69 9.14
C ASP A 138 -21.11 3.25 10.57
N CYS A 139 -21.27 4.57 10.69
CA CYS A 139 -21.28 5.24 11.99
C CYS A 139 -22.43 4.82 12.92
N PHE A 140 -23.47 4.17 12.39
CA PHE A 140 -24.61 3.69 13.16
C PHE A 140 -24.51 2.19 13.51
N ASP A 141 -23.65 1.43 12.83
CA ASP A 141 -23.48 -0.02 13.04
C ASP A 141 -22.14 -0.37 13.72
N TYR A 142 -21.36 0.64 14.09
CA TYR A 142 -20.06 0.42 14.72
C TYR A 142 -20.18 0.04 16.19
N ASP A 143 -19.85 -1.21 16.51
CA ASP A 143 -19.78 -1.70 17.88
C ASP A 143 -18.60 -1.06 18.62
N ILE A 144 -18.92 -0.28 19.66
CA ILE A 144 -17.93 0.34 20.53
C ILE A 144 -17.39 -0.72 21.47
N THR A 145 -16.07 -0.89 21.49
CA THR A 145 -15.40 -1.84 22.40
C THR A 145 -15.39 -1.32 23.84
N ASP A 146 -15.46 -2.22 24.82
CA ASP A 146 -15.41 -1.87 26.24
C ASP A 146 -14.16 -1.05 26.62
N GLN A 147 -13.03 -1.35 25.97
CA GLN A 147 -11.79 -0.58 26.14
C GLN A 147 -11.91 0.89 25.72
N MET A 148 -12.73 1.19 24.71
CA MET A 148 -12.98 2.58 24.29
C MET A 148 -13.84 3.31 25.32
N LEU A 149 -14.82 2.61 25.91
CA LEU A 149 -15.70 3.15 26.97
C LEU A 149 -14.91 3.43 28.26
N GLU A 150 -14.03 2.51 28.65
CA GLU A 150 -13.15 2.70 29.82
C GLU A 150 -12.24 3.92 29.66
N LYS A 151 -11.69 4.17 28.47
CA LYS A 151 -10.85 5.35 28.21
C LYS A 151 -11.63 6.67 28.20
N LEU A 152 -12.91 6.64 27.82
CA LEU A 152 -13.80 7.80 27.88
C LEU A 152 -14.17 8.15 29.33
N ASN A 153 -14.39 7.13 30.18
CA ASN A 153 -14.78 7.33 31.57
C ASN A 153 -13.62 7.71 32.51
N ASN A 154 -12.37 7.46 32.09
CA ASN A 154 -11.16 7.79 32.85
C ASN A 154 -10.48 9.11 32.41
N SER A 155 -11.19 9.97 31.66
CA SER A 155 -10.74 11.32 31.27
C SER A 155 -11.42 12.39 32.11
#